data_AF-A1D847-F1
#
_entry.id   AF-A1D847-F1
#
_cell.length_a   1.000
_cell.length_b   1.000
_cell.length_c   1.000
_cell.angle_alpha   90.00
_cell.angle_beta   90.00
_cell.angle_gamma   90.00
#
_symmetry.space_group_name_H-M   'P 1'
#
loop_
_entity.id
_entity.type
_entity.pdbx_description
1 polymer ?
#
loop_
_entity_poly.entity_id
_entity_poly.type
_entity_poly.pdbx_seq_one_letter_code
_entity_poly.pdbx_strand_id
1 'polypeptide(L)'
;MSAEQLEFNADRIDAKMEELLASLEAHPQMQPPNTHPTIFFLFDFVRNTHRELQGIDMDKFRAGDANARSMAQDVLGRNNFTNTLVNDTTGKLALMTGGDPNNPVDFGEEIRDKAKALVEV
;
A
#
# COMPACT_ATOMS: atom_id res chain seq x y z
N MET A 1 -5.05 24.53 -17.61
CA MET A 1 -4.84 23.27 -16.84
C MET A 1 -3.37 23.23 -16.47
N SER A 2 -3.03 23.25 -15.18
CA SER A 2 -1.65 23.45 -14.70
C SER A 2 -0.80 22.17 -14.75
N ALA A 3 0.51 22.38 -14.75
CA ALA A 3 1.62 21.52 -15.14
C ALA A 3 1.93 20.27 -14.28
N GLU A 4 0.96 19.64 -13.62
CA GLU A 4 1.23 18.47 -12.77
C GLU A 4 0.22 17.34 -13.03
N GLN A 5 0.21 16.83 -14.26
CA GLN A 5 -0.08 15.41 -14.41
C GLN A 5 1.19 14.67 -13.98
N LEU A 6 1.32 14.40 -12.67
CA LEU A 6 2.20 13.35 -12.18
C LEU A 6 1.92 12.12 -13.05
N GLU A 7 2.90 11.76 -13.88
CA GLU A 7 2.76 10.69 -14.85
C GLU A 7 2.60 9.39 -14.07
N PHE A 8 1.37 8.87 -14.02
CA PHE A 8 1.07 7.62 -13.32
C PHE A 8 1.86 6.49 -13.97
N ASN A 9 2.99 6.13 -13.35
CA ASN A 9 3.88 5.10 -13.83
C ASN A 9 3.48 3.75 -13.23
N ALA A 10 2.54 3.08 -13.90
CA ALA A 10 1.98 1.81 -13.44
C ALA A 10 3.07 0.75 -13.19
N ASP A 11 4.04 0.61 -14.09
CA ASP A 11 5.12 -0.39 -13.97
C ASP A 11 6.00 -0.15 -12.75
N ARG A 12 6.33 1.12 -12.48
CA ARG A 12 7.12 1.50 -11.29
C ARG A 12 6.35 1.25 -10.00
N ILE A 13 5.05 1.52 -9.99
CA ILE A 13 4.20 1.29 -8.81
C ILE A 13 4.05 -0.22 -8.57
N ASP A 14 3.83 -0.99 -9.63
CA ASP A 14 3.68 -2.45 -9.61
C ASP A 14 4.91 -3.12 -8.97
N ALA A 15 6.10 -2.79 -9.46
CA ALA A 15 7.36 -3.30 -8.91
C ALA A 15 7.54 -2.96 -7.42
N LYS A 16 7.27 -1.71 -7.01
CA LYS A 16 7.39 -1.29 -5.60
C LYS A 16 6.35 -1.96 -4.70
N MET A 17 5.14 -2.21 -5.20
CA MET A 17 4.11 -2.95 -4.46
C MET A 17 4.54 -4.39 -4.24
N GLU A 18 5.12 -5.03 -5.26
CA GLU A 18 5.64 -6.40 -5.15
C GLU A 18 6.76 -6.49 -4.11
N GLU A 19 7.70 -5.53 -4.11
CA GLU A 19 8.76 -5.46 -3.08
C GLU A 19 8.21 -5.27 -1.65
N LEU A 20 7.20 -4.42 -1.48
CA LEU A 20 6.53 -4.21 -0.19
C LEU A 20 5.80 -5.48 0.26
N LEU A 21 5.06 -6.13 -0.64
CA LEU A 21 4.35 -7.37 -0.36
C LEU A 21 5.30 -8.48 0.07
N ALA A 22 6.42 -8.65 -0.62
CA ALA A 22 7.44 -9.64 -0.24
C ALA A 22 7.98 -9.39 1.18
N SER A 23 8.12 -8.12 1.58
CA SER A 23 8.60 -7.74 2.92
C SER A 23 7.58 -8.02 4.01
N LEU A 24 6.31 -7.71 3.73
CA LEU A 24 5.19 -8.00 4.62
C LEU A 24 5.01 -9.52 4.78
N GLU A 25 5.14 -10.27 3.69
CA GLU A 25 5.06 -11.74 3.69
C GLU A 25 6.21 -12.39 4.46
N ALA A 26 7.43 -11.85 4.35
CA ALA A 26 8.60 -12.33 5.08
C ALA A 26 8.64 -11.92 6.56
N HIS A 27 7.76 -11.02 6.99
CA HIS A 27 7.76 -10.51 8.36
C HIS A 27 7.57 -11.66 9.39
N PRO A 28 8.32 -11.69 10.52
CA PRO A 28 8.22 -12.78 11.50
C PRO A 28 6.81 -12.99 12.05
N GLN A 29 6.06 -11.90 12.26
CA GLN A 29 4.68 -11.97 12.74
C GLN A 29 3.66 -12.32 11.64
N MET A 30 4.09 -12.46 10.38
CA MET A 30 3.24 -12.97 9.30
C MET A 30 3.25 -14.51 9.24
N GLN A 31 4.28 -15.12 9.82
CA GLN A 31 4.52 -16.57 9.77
C GLN A 31 3.53 -17.37 10.63
N PRO A 32 3.21 -18.62 10.24
CA PRO A 32 2.40 -19.52 11.06
C PRO A 32 3.10 -19.90 12.38
N PRO A 33 2.36 -20.35 13.42
CA PRO A 33 0.92 -20.66 13.41
C PRO A 33 0.00 -19.47 13.70
N ASN A 34 0.55 -18.35 14.20
CA ASN A 34 -0.23 -17.21 14.66
C ASN A 34 0.18 -15.95 13.91
N THR A 35 -0.42 -15.74 12.74
CA THR A 35 -0.27 -14.50 11.97
C THR A 35 -0.88 -13.34 12.76
N HIS A 36 -0.12 -12.27 12.97
CA HIS A 36 -0.60 -11.09 13.68
C HIS A 36 -1.68 -10.36 12.85
N PRO A 37 -2.82 -9.96 13.43
CA PRO A 37 -3.93 -9.43 12.65
C PRO A 37 -3.59 -8.13 11.91
N THR A 38 -2.81 -7.24 12.53
CA THR A 38 -2.37 -5.97 11.91
C THR A 38 -1.46 -6.16 10.70
N ILE A 39 -0.47 -7.06 10.76
CA ILE A 39 0.43 -7.31 9.62
C ILE A 39 -0.35 -7.97 8.47
N PHE A 40 -1.26 -8.90 8.79
CA PHE A 40 -2.12 -9.53 7.80
C PHE A 40 -3.06 -8.53 7.13
N PHE A 41 -3.68 -7.65 7.90
CA PHE A 41 -4.52 -6.58 7.37
C PHE A 41 -3.75 -5.70 6.37
N LEU A 42 -2.55 -5.27 6.74
CA LEU A 42 -1.75 -4.42 5.86
C LEU A 42 -1.33 -5.17 4.59
N PHE A 43 -0.88 -6.42 4.72
CA PHE A 43 -0.58 -7.28 3.58
C PHE A 43 -1.78 -7.40 2.63
N ASP A 44 -2.96 -7.71 3.15
CA ASP A 44 -4.17 -7.87 2.33
C ASP A 44 -4.58 -6.54 1.68
N PHE A 45 -4.48 -5.43 2.41
CA PHE A 45 -4.78 -4.09 1.90
C PHE A 45 -3.86 -3.70 0.71
N VAL A 46 -2.55 -3.89 0.85
CA VAL A 46 -1.59 -3.64 -0.22
C VAL A 46 -1.84 -4.59 -1.40
N ARG A 47 -2.09 -5.88 -1.13
CA ARG A 47 -2.36 -6.89 -2.16
C ARG A 47 -3.61 -6.58 -2.97
N ASN A 48 -4.68 -6.11 -2.33
CA ASN A 48 -5.90 -5.72 -3.02
C ASN A 48 -5.71 -4.42 -3.82
N THR A 49 -4.91 -3.49 -3.31
CA THR A 49 -4.52 -2.27 -4.06
C THR A 49 -3.69 -2.61 -5.29
N HIS A 50 -2.78 -3.59 -5.19
CA HIS A 50 -1.97 -4.09 -6.31
C HIS A 50 -2.84 -4.73 -7.40
N ARG A 51 -3.85 -5.51 -7.01
CA ARG A 51 -4.84 -6.04 -7.97
C ARG A 51 -5.65 -4.94 -8.66
N GLU A 52 -5.99 -3.87 -7.95
CA GLU A 52 -6.68 -2.71 -8.54
C GLU A 52 -5.79 -2.01 -9.57
N LEU A 53 -4.50 -1.81 -9.28
CA LEU A 53 -3.52 -1.29 -10.22
C LEU A 53 -3.46 -2.15 -11.50
N GLN A 54 -3.35 -3.47 -11.35
CA GLN A 54 -3.29 -4.42 -12.48
C GLN A 54 -4.59 -4.46 -13.30
N GLY A 55 -5.71 -4.03 -12.71
CA GLY A 55 -7.00 -3.91 -13.37
C GLY A 55 -7.20 -2.62 -14.18
N ILE A 56 -6.26 -1.66 -14.12
CA ILE A 56 -6.38 -0.41 -14.86
C ILE A 56 -6.10 -0.66 -16.35
N ASP A 57 -7.08 -0.32 -17.19
CA ASP A 57 -6.90 -0.24 -18.63
C ASP A 57 -6.03 0.99 -18.97
N MET A 58 -4.74 0.75 -19.19
CA MET A 58 -3.77 1.82 -19.42
C MET A 58 -3.97 2.55 -20.75
N ASP A 59 -4.60 1.92 -21.73
CA ASP A 59 -4.92 2.58 -23.00
C ASP A 59 -6.08 3.57 -22.80
N LYS A 60 -7.10 3.19 -22.03
CA LYS A 60 -8.16 4.12 -21.60
C LYS A 60 -7.63 5.24 -20.70
N PHE A 61 -6.72 4.93 -19.78
CA PHE A 61 -6.09 5.93 -18.92
C PHE A 61 -5.37 7.00 -19.76
N ARG A 62 -4.56 6.57 -20.74
CA ARG A 62 -3.86 7.45 -21.69
C ARG A 62 -4.82 8.25 -22.57
N ALA A 63 -5.94 7.65 -22.97
CA ALA A 63 -7.02 8.32 -23.69
C ALA A 63 -7.83 9.32 -22.84
N GLY A 64 -7.57 9.38 -21.53
CA GLY A 64 -8.23 10.33 -20.61
C GLY A 64 -9.57 9.86 -20.06
N ASP A 65 -9.86 8.56 -20.12
CA ASP A 65 -11.07 7.98 -19.55
C ASP A 65 -11.18 8.29 -18.04
N ALA A 66 -12.35 8.78 -17.63
CA ALA A 66 -12.57 9.23 -16.25
C ALA A 66 -12.50 8.08 -15.24
N ASN A 67 -12.97 6.89 -15.61
CA ASN A 67 -12.99 5.75 -14.71
C ASN A 67 -11.57 5.19 -14.49
N ALA A 68 -10.80 5.03 -15.57
CA ALA A 68 -9.40 4.62 -15.48
C ALA A 68 -8.56 5.63 -14.66
N ARG A 69 -8.82 6.93 -14.81
CA ARG A 69 -8.17 7.97 -13.99
C ARG A 69 -8.58 7.91 -12.52
N SER A 70 -9.85 7.66 -12.22
CA SER A 70 -10.32 7.48 -10.83
C SER A 70 -9.62 6.30 -10.17
N MET A 71 -9.52 5.17 -10.86
CA MET A 71 -8.82 3.98 -10.33
C MET A 71 -7.34 4.28 -10.04
N ALA A 72 -6.65 4.99 -10.93
CA ALA A 72 -5.27 5.40 -10.70
C ALA A 72 -5.13 6.32 -9.48
N GLN A 73 -6.06 7.28 -9.30
CA GLN A 73 -6.09 8.15 -8.12
C GLN A 73 -6.34 7.36 -6.84
N ASP A 74 -7.23 6.38 -6.87
CA ASP A 74 -7.52 5.50 -5.73
C ASP A 74 -6.27 4.70 -5.34
N VAL A 75 -5.54 4.14 -6.31
CA VAL A 75 -4.27 3.44 -6.07
C VAL A 75 -3.25 4.36 -5.40
N LEU A 76 -3.06 5.58 -5.91
CA LEU A 76 -2.13 6.54 -5.30
C LEU A 76 -2.58 6.95 -3.88
N GLY A 77 -3.88 7.13 -3.66
CA GLY A 77 -4.44 7.42 -2.34
C GLY A 77 -4.20 6.29 -1.35
N ARG A 78 -4.36 5.03 -1.77
CA ARG A 78 -4.10 3.86 -0.95
C ARG A 78 -2.62 3.63 -0.67
N ASN A 79 -1.73 3.99 -1.59
CA ASN A 79 -0.28 4.00 -1.35
C ASN A 79 0.09 5.01 -0.26
N ASN A 80 -0.44 6.23 -0.34
CA ASN A 80 -0.28 7.24 0.70
C ASN A 80 -0.82 6.77 2.05
N PHE A 81 -1.99 6.12 2.04
CA PHE A 81 -2.57 5.59 3.26
C PHE A 81 -1.75 4.45 3.85
N THR A 82 -1.22 3.55 3.02
CA THR A 82 -0.28 2.49 3.44
C THR A 82 0.93 3.08 4.17
N ASN A 83 1.55 4.12 3.61
CA ASN A 83 2.66 4.82 4.28
C ASN A 83 2.24 5.48 5.60
N THR A 84 1.01 5.98 5.70
CA THR A 84 0.47 6.51 6.96
C THR A 84 0.28 5.39 8.00
N LEU A 85 -0.23 4.24 7.59
CA LEU A 85 -0.53 3.11 8.46
C LEU A 85 0.74 2.48 9.08
N VAL A 86 1.79 2.26 8.28
CA VAL A 86 3.06 1.69 8.80
C VAL A 86 3.79 2.62 9.77
N ASN A 87 3.43 3.91 9.76
CA ASN A 87 3.98 4.95 10.64
C ASN A 87 2.98 5.37 11.73
N ASP A 88 1.87 4.64 11.93
CA ASP A 88 0.92 4.96 13.00
C ASP A 88 1.55 4.78 14.38
N THR A 89 1.69 5.89 15.10
CA THR A 89 2.16 5.92 16.49
C THR A 89 1.01 6.12 17.49
N THR A 90 -0.22 6.27 17.00
CA THR A 90 -1.39 6.55 17.85
C THR A 90 -2.07 5.28 18.38
N GLY A 91 -1.71 4.11 17.85
CA GLY A 91 -2.34 2.82 18.18
C GLY A 91 -3.70 2.60 17.52
N LYS A 92 -4.16 3.52 16.66
CA LYS A 92 -5.44 3.40 15.96
C LYS A 92 -5.45 2.23 14.99
N LEU A 93 -4.35 1.99 14.28
CA LEU A 93 -4.24 0.85 13.38
C LEU A 93 -4.37 -0.47 14.15
N ALA A 94 -3.71 -0.58 15.30
CA ALA A 94 -3.84 -1.75 16.16
C ALA A 94 -5.31 -1.96 16.59
N LEU A 95 -5.99 -0.91 17.06
CA LEU A 95 -7.41 -0.98 17.42
C LEU A 95 -8.31 -1.41 16.26
N MET A 96 -8.14 -0.82 15.08
CA MET A 96 -8.94 -1.13 13.88
C MET A 96 -8.76 -2.57 13.40
N THR A 97 -7.62 -3.18 13.71
CA THR A 97 -7.28 -4.54 13.31
C THR A 97 -7.43 -5.55 14.45
N GLY A 98 -7.94 -5.13 15.63
CA GLY A 98 -8.13 -6.01 16.78
C GLY A 98 -6.86 -6.37 17.55
N GLY A 99 -5.77 -5.62 17.35
CA GLY A 99 -4.53 -5.72 18.11
C GLY A 99 -4.52 -4.86 19.39
N ASP A 100 -3.46 -4.99 20.18
CA ASP A 100 -3.24 -4.18 21.39
C ASP A 100 -2.63 -2.81 21.02
N PRO A 101 -3.31 -1.68 21.27
CA PRO A 101 -2.75 -0.35 20.99
C PRO A 101 -1.52 0.01 21.81
N ASN A 102 -1.29 -0.64 22.95
CA ASN A 102 -0.10 -0.40 23.79
C ASN A 102 1.12 -1.20 23.31
N ASN A 103 0.91 -2.15 22.41
CA ASN A 103 1.96 -2.97 21.82
C ASN A 103 1.70 -3.16 20.31
N PRO A 104 1.74 -2.07 19.52
CA PRO A 104 1.51 -2.15 18.09
C PRO A 104 2.61 -2.98 17.40
N VAL A 105 2.30 -3.51 16.22
CA VAL A 105 3.30 -4.17 15.36
C VAL A 105 4.43 -3.19 15.05
N ASP A 106 5.67 -3.62 15.27
CA ASP A 106 6.82 -2.95 14.68
C ASP A 106 7.07 -3.53 13.29
N PHE A 107 6.78 -2.73 12.27
CA PHE A 107 7.03 -3.09 10.87
C PHE A 107 8.51 -3.09 10.49
N GLY A 108 9.39 -2.49 11.31
CA GLY A 108 10.79 -2.31 10.97
C GLY A 108 11.04 -1.25 9.88
N GLU A 109 12.32 -0.92 9.67
CA GLU A 109 12.75 0.13 8.73
C GLU A 109 12.49 -0.26 7.28
N GLU A 110 12.74 -1.51 6.90
CA GLU A 110 12.58 -1.99 5.52
C GLU A 110 11.15 -1.81 4.97
N ILE A 111 10.13 -2.20 5.75
CA ILE A 111 8.72 -2.03 5.34
C ILE A 111 8.36 -0.54 5.28
N ARG A 112 8.84 0.27 6.23
CA ARG A 112 8.60 1.73 6.24
C ARG A 112 9.22 2.41 5.03
N ASP A 113 10.45 2.06 4.65
CA ASP A 113 11.12 2.62 3.49
C ASP A 113 10.44 2.23 2.17
N LYS A 114 10.02 0.97 2.03
CA LYS A 114 9.28 0.51 0.85
C LYS A 114 7.90 1.15 0.74
N ALA A 115 7.19 1.32 1.86
CA ALA A 115 5.93 2.07 1.88
C ALA A 115 6.11 3.55 1.52
N LYS A 116 7.19 4.19 2.01
CA LYS A 116 7.55 5.56 1.62
C LYS A 116 7.85 5.66 0.13
N ALA A 117 8.57 4.69 -0.43
CA ALA A 117 8.88 4.65 -1.86
C ALA A 117 7.61 4.63 -2.73
N LEU A 118 6.49 4.05 -2.27
CA LEU A 118 5.20 4.08 -2.99
C LEU A 118 4.55 5.46 -3.06
N VAL A 119 4.98 6.42 -2.23
CA VAL A 119 4.49 7.81 -2.24
C VAL A 119 5.34 8.71 -3.14
N GLU A 120 6.58 8.32 -3.42
CA GLU A 120 7.56 9.05 -4.24
C GLU A 120 7.56 8.59 -5.72
N VAL A 121 6.45 8.01 -6.17
CA VAL A 121 6.28 7.43 -7.52
C VAL A 121 5.92 8.48 -8.56
#